data_AF-A0A091AGB8-F1
#
_entry.id   AF-A0A091AGB8-F1
#
_cell.length_a   1.000
_cell.length_b   1.000
_cell.length_c   1.000
_cell.angle_alpha   90.00
_cell.angle_beta   90.00
_cell.angle_gamma   90.00
#
_symmetry.space_group_name_H-M   'P 1'
#
loop_
_entity.id
_entity.type
_entity.pdbx_description
1 polymer ?
#
loop_
_entity_poly.entity_id
_entity_poly.type
_entity_poly.pdbx_seq_one_letter_code
_entity_poly.pdbx_strand_id
1 'polypeptide(L)' 'MNSSKEQLINDIENLLNRYEGLKPTYIDPKLLQFMDETTLMHIIDSLLRQQEKTNESNIEWLEQFKKH' A
#
# COMPACT_ATOMS: atom_id res chain seq x y z
N MET A 1 -9.76 11.30 -21.13
CA MET A 1 -9.97 10.11 -20.27
C MET A 1 -8.62 9.77 -19.65
N ASN A 2 -8.31 10.36 -18.50
CA ASN A 2 -7.08 10.13 -17.72
C ASN A 2 -7.39 9.45 -16.36
N SER A 3 -8.64 9.02 -16.15
CA SER A 3 -9.15 8.64 -14.84
C SER A 3 -8.42 7.42 -14.25
N SER A 4 -8.05 6.43 -15.07
CA SER A 4 -7.40 5.22 -14.55
C SER A 4 -6.04 5.51 -13.91
N LYS A 5 -5.21 6.37 -14.52
CA LYS A 5 -3.85 6.60 -14.01
C LYS A 5 -3.85 7.43 -12.73
N GLU A 6 -4.70 8.45 -12.67
CA GLU A 6 -4.87 9.26 -11.44
C GLU A 6 -5.47 8.41 -10.31
N GLN A 7 -6.41 7.51 -10.62
CA GLN A 7 -6.94 6.55 -9.66
C GLN A 7 -5.84 5.64 -9.10
N LEU A 8 -4.99 5.06 -9.95
CA LEU A 8 -3.88 4.22 -9.50
C LEU A 8 -2.90 4.97 -8.59
N ILE A 9 -2.60 6.23 -8.89
CA ILE A 9 -1.73 7.07 -8.04
C ILE A 9 -2.38 7.32 -6.67
N ASN A 10 -3.67 7.64 -6.65
CA ASN A 10 -4.41 7.82 -5.40
C ASN A 10 -4.48 6.52 -4.58
N ASP A 11 -4.67 5.38 -5.24
CA ASP A 11 -4.69 4.07 -4.59
C ASP A 11 -3.34 3.72 -3.95
N ILE A 12 -2.22 4.04 -4.63
CA ILE A 12 -0.88 3.88 -4.07
C ILE A 12 -0.71 4.74 -2.81
N GLU A 13 -1.11 6.01 -2.85
CA GLU A 13 -1.02 6.92 -1.69
C GLU A 13 -1.89 6.43 -0.53
N ASN A 14 -3.12 5.99 -0.80
CA ASN A 14 -4.00 5.41 0.21
C ASN A 14 -3.43 4.14 0.82
N LEU A 15 -2.83 3.25 0.01
CA LEU A 15 -2.22 2.02 0.49
C LEU A 15 -1.03 2.27 1.41
N LEU A 16 -0.18 3.27 1.11
CA LEU A 16 0.93 3.65 1.96
C LEU A 16 0.48 4.25 3.29
N ASN A 17 -0.67 4.92 3.29
CA ASN A 17 -1.23 5.60 4.46
C ASN A 17 -2.28 4.79 5.23
N ARG A 18 -2.49 3.52 4.85
CA ARG A 18 -3.56 2.67 5.40
C ARG A 18 -3.43 2.40 6.90
N TYR A 19 -2.23 2.40 7.46
CA TYR A 19 -2.02 2.10 8.88
C TYR A 19 -2.17 3.37 9.73
N GLU A 20 -3.19 3.37 10.60
CA GLU A 20 -3.34 4.41 11.61
C GLU A 20 -2.12 4.45 12.54
N GLY A 21 -1.60 5.66 12.80
CA GLY A 21 -0.42 5.88 13.65
C GLY A 21 0.91 6.02 12.92
N LEU A 22 0.96 5.76 11.60
CA LEU A 22 2.11 6.15 10.78
C LEU A 22 2.02 7.63 10.40
N LYS A 23 3.17 8.31 10.31
CA LYS A 23 3.21 9.64 9.70
C LYS A 23 2.77 9.49 8.23
N PRO A 24 1.76 10.24 7.77
CA PRO A 24 1.28 10.09 6.42
C PRO A 24 2.42 10.37 5.43
N THR A 25 2.66 9.39 4.57
CA THR A 25 3.56 9.50 3.43
C THR A 25 2.80 10.19 2.32
N TYR A 26 3.17 11.45 2.06
CA TYR A 26 2.68 12.17 0.89
C TYR A 26 3.55 11.80 -0.30
N ILE A 27 2.92 11.28 -1.35
CA ILE A 27 3.60 11.09 -2.64
C ILE A 27 3.28 12.29 -3.51
N ASP A 28 4.30 12.96 -4.03
CA ASP A 28 4.10 13.93 -5.11
C ASP A 28 3.62 13.16 -6.37
N PRO A 29 2.37 13.38 -6.83
CA PRO A 29 1.82 12.68 -8.00
C PRO A 29 2.67 12.88 -9.26
N LYS A 30 3.45 13.96 -9.31
CA LYS A 30 4.36 14.25 -10.42
C LYS A 30 5.52 13.25 -10.52
N LEU A 31 5.83 12.54 -9.45
CA LEU A 31 6.84 11.46 -9.49
C LEU A 31 6.29 10.22 -10.19
N LEU A 32 5.00 9.94 -10.05
CA LEU A 32 4.34 8.74 -10.58
C LEU A 32 3.67 8.96 -11.94
N GLN A 33 3.37 10.20 -12.32
CA GLN A 33 2.69 10.52 -13.60
C GLN A 33 3.45 9.99 -14.84
N PHE A 34 4.78 9.90 -14.74
CA PHE A 34 5.66 9.45 -15.82
C PHE A 34 5.75 7.92 -15.93
N MET A 35 5.33 7.18 -14.91
CA MET A 35 5.30 5.72 -14.94
C MET A 35 4.15 5.24 -15.82
N ASP A 36 4.30 4.12 -16.52
CA ASP A 36 3.21 3.50 -17.26
C ASP A 36 2.23 2.80 -16.30
N GLU A 37 1.03 2.52 -16.80
CA GLU A 37 -0.05 1.93 -16.01
C GLU A 37 0.32 0.56 -15.42
N THR A 38 1.11 -0.23 -16.15
CA THR A 38 1.57 -1.56 -15.71
C THR A 38 2.49 -1.44 -14.51
N THR A 39 3.43 -0.48 -14.55
CA THR A 39 4.32 -0.20 -13.42
C THR A 39 3.53 0.23 -12.19
N LEU A 40 2.53 1.10 -12.35
CA LEU A 40 1.67 1.52 -11.24
C LEU A 40 0.88 0.35 -10.63
N MET A 41 0.32 -0.54 -11.46
CA MET A 41 -0.34 -1.76 -10.97
C MET A 41 0.62 -2.69 -10.22
N HIS A 42 1.87 -2.85 -10.69
CA HIS A 42 2.88 -3.65 -9.99
C HIS A 42 3.25 -3.08 -8.62
N ILE A 43 3.28 -1.75 -8.49
CA ILE A 43 3.50 -1.09 -7.20
C ILE A 43 2.34 -1.41 -6.25
N ILE A 44 1.10 -1.31 -6.72
CA ILE A 44 -0.10 -1.65 -5.93
C ILE A 44 -0.05 -3.12 -5.47
N ASP A 45 0.21 -4.07 -6.37
CA ASP A 45 0.32 -5.50 -6.03
C ASP A 45 1.43 -5.75 -4.99
N SER A 46 2.59 -5.09 -5.13
CA SER A 46 3.69 -5.21 -4.17
C SER A 46 3.31 -4.68 -2.79
N LEU A 47 2.64 -3.53 -2.73
CA LEU A 47 2.16 -2.93 -1.48
C LEU A 47 1.13 -3.83 -0.79
N LEU A 48 0.17 -4.39 -1.53
CA LEU A 48 -0.83 -5.31 -1.01
C LEU A 48 -0.19 -6.58 -0.43
N ARG A 49 0.74 -7.22 -1.15
CA ARG A 49 1.46 -8.40 -0.66
C ARG A 49 2.27 -8.12 0.59
N GLN A 50 2.88 -6.93 0.69
CA GLN A 50 3.62 -6.53 1.88
C GLN A 50 2.69 -6.38 3.09
N GLN A 51 1.48 -5.84 2.88
CA GLN A 51 0.47 -5.72 3.94
C GLN A 51 -0.08 -7.09 4.37
N GLU A 52 -0.34 -8.00 3.43
CA GLU A 52 -0.79 -9.37 3.73
C GLU A 52 0.23 -10.10 4.61
N LYS A 53 1.51 -10.09 4.22
CA LYS A 53 2.60 -10.68 5.02
C LYS A 53 2.71 -10.07 6.42
N THR A 54 2.52 -8.75 6.51
CA THR A 54 2.56 -8.04 7.80
C THR A 54 1.39 -8.46 8.69
N ASN A 55 0.19 -8.60 8.13
CA ASN A 55 -0.98 -9.05 8.85
C ASN A 55 -0.86 -10.51 9.32
N GLU A 56 -0.40 -11.41 8.45
CA GLU A 56 -0.12 -12.82 8.82
C GLU A 56 0.89 -12.88 9.99
N SER A 57 2.00 -12.15 9.88
CA SER A 57 3.03 -12.10 10.93
C SER A 57 2.48 -11.53 12.25
N ASN A 58 1.64 -10.50 12.18
CA ASN A 58 1.02 -9.89 13.37
C ASN A 58 0.02 -10.86 14.03
N ILE A 59 -0.77 -11.60 13.24
CA ILE A 59 -1.69 -12.62 13.76
C ILE A 59 -0.90 -13.75 14.43
N GLU A 60 0.14 -14.28 13.78
CA GLU A 60 1.01 -15.31 14.36
C GLU A 60 1.64 -14.84 15.67
N TRP A 61 2.13 -13.60 15.71
CA TRP A 61 2.67 -12.98 16.91
C TRP A 61 1.61 -12.86 18.02
N LEU A 62 0.40 -12.39 17.71
CA LEU A 62 -0.70 -12.25 18.69
C LEU A 62 -1.16 -13.59 19.25
N GLU A 63 -1.18 -14.66 18.45
CA GLU A 63 -1.54 -16.01 18.91
C GLU A 63 -0.55 -16.57 19.94
N GLN A 64 0.71 -16.11 19.96
CA GLN A 64 1.68 -16.49 20.99
C GLN A 64 1.30 -15.95 22.38
N PHE A 65 0.59 -14.82 22.47
CA PHE A 65 0.18 -14.22 23.73
C PHE A 65 -1.15 -14.77 24.26
N LYS A 66 -1.97 -15.41 23.41
CA LYS A 66 -3.23 -16.05 23.84
C LYS A 66 -3.04 -17.39 24.54
N LYS A 67 -1.81 -17.93 24.57
CA LYS A 67 -1.50 -19.24 25.18
C LYS A 67 -1.29 -19.22 26.71
N HIS A 68 -1.61 -18.12 27.39
CA HIS A 68 -1.56 -17.99 28.85
C HIS A 68 -2.88 -17.53 29.45
#